data_AF-A0A2H1VPV0-F1
#
_entry.id   AF-A0A2H1VPV0-F1
#
_cell.length_a   1.000
_cell.length_b   1.000
_cell.length_c   1.000
_cell.angle_alpha   90.00
_cell.angle_beta   90.00
_cell.angle_gamma   90.00
#
_symmetry.space_group_name_H-M   'P 1'
#
loop_
_entity.id
_entity.type
_entity.pdbx_description
1 polymer ?
#
loop_
_entity_poly.entity_id
_entity_poly.type
_entity_poly.pdbx_seq_one_letter_code
_entity_poly.pdbx_strand_id
1 'polypeptide(L)'
;MPAVLKIPTEMSVLKKENFNNWYNLKTYYAALLVTGMPLQIIYSFVYSVPSYFLSGQPAEPYRFVMFVIALANVALLAEAMGNVIGTCFNPVNGTFLGAIWTCAMIVYAGYLVLLAHMNTVMRAVSHASFLRYAFEALVLAIYSNGRQPLNCPEDVTYCHL
;
A
#
# COMPACT_ATOMS: atom_id res chain seq x y z
N MET A 1 -11.82 -7.99 -6.36
CA MET A 1 -12.76 -7.96 -5.21
C MET A 1 -12.03 -7.32 -4.03
N PRO A 2 -12.65 -6.39 -3.29
CA PRO A 2 -12.03 -5.80 -2.11
C PRO A 2 -11.67 -6.88 -1.07
N ALA A 3 -10.46 -6.81 -0.49
CA ALA A 3 -9.99 -7.78 0.51
C ALA A 3 -10.99 -7.93 1.68
N VAL A 4 -11.64 -6.83 2.07
CA VAL A 4 -12.66 -6.77 3.12
C VAL A 4 -13.88 -7.66 2.85
N LEU A 5 -14.21 -7.93 1.58
CA LEU A 5 -15.37 -8.75 1.20
C LEU A 5 -15.00 -10.22 0.94
N LYS A 6 -13.72 -10.52 0.74
CA LYS A 6 -13.25 -11.87 0.38
C LYS A 6 -13.54 -12.89 1.48
N ILE A 7 -13.27 -12.53 2.74
CA ILE A 7 -13.46 -13.46 3.86
C ILE A 7 -14.92 -13.61 4.27
N PRO A 8 -15.73 -12.54 4.40
CA PRO A 8 -17.15 -12.66 4.74
C PRO A 8 -17.95 -13.52 3.76
N THR A 9 -17.61 -13.50 2.47
CA THR A 9 -18.30 -14.31 1.45
C THR A 9 -17.99 -15.80 1.59
N GLU A 10 -16.73 -16.16 1.85
CA GLU A 10 -16.30 -17.55 2.06
C GLU A 10 -16.58 -18.08 3.49
N MET A 11 -16.97 -17.21 4.42
CA MET A 11 -17.13 -17.54 5.85
C MET A 11 -18.14 -18.67 6.09
N SER A 12 -19.21 -18.74 5.30
CA SER A 12 -20.25 -19.77 5.45
C SER A 12 -19.72 -21.17 5.12
N VAL A 13 -18.93 -21.27 4.05
CA VAL A 13 -18.25 -22.50 3.60
C VAL A 13 -17.15 -22.87 4.58
N LEU A 14 -16.30 -21.92 4.97
CA LEU A 14 -15.21 -22.10 5.91
C LEU A 14 -15.68 -22.71 7.24
N LYS A 15 -16.79 -22.21 7.79
CA LYS A 15 -17.37 -22.75 9.03
C LYS A 15 -17.76 -24.22 8.85
N LYS A 16 -18.46 -24.55 7.76
CA LYS A 16 -18.92 -25.91 7.48
C LYS A 16 -17.76 -26.89 7.34
N GLU A 17 -16.72 -26.50 6.60
CA GLU A 17 -15.56 -27.36 6.34
C GLU A 17 -14.67 -27.54 7.58
N ASN A 18 -14.53 -26.49 8.39
CA ASN A 18 -13.81 -26.56 9.67
C ASN A 18 -14.57 -27.41 10.71
N PHE A 19 -15.91 -27.30 10.79
CA PHE A 19 -16.71 -28.17 11.67
C PHE A 19 -16.63 -29.65 11.26
N ASN A 20 -16.43 -29.92 9.96
CA ASN A 20 -16.24 -31.27 9.45
C ASN A 20 -14.77 -31.75 9.51
N ASN A 21 -13.88 -30.98 10.13
CA ASN A 21 -12.44 -31.25 10.26
C ASN A 21 -11.72 -31.58 8.93
N TRP A 22 -12.17 -31.00 7.81
CA TRP A 22 -11.51 -31.21 6.52
C TRP A 22 -10.12 -30.55 6.45
N TYR A 23 -9.95 -29.40 7.10
CA TYR A 23 -8.67 -28.72 7.26
C TYR A 23 -8.70 -27.75 8.44
N ASN A 24 -7.52 -27.35 8.91
CA ASN A 24 -7.37 -26.36 9.99
C ASN A 24 -7.50 -24.92 9.47
N LEU A 25 -7.98 -24.00 10.30
CA LEU A 25 -8.03 -22.57 9.95
C LEU A 25 -6.65 -22.01 9.54
N LYS A 26 -5.57 -22.47 10.19
CA LYS A 26 -4.20 -22.03 9.90
C LYS A 26 -3.76 -22.36 8.46
N THR A 27 -4.12 -23.53 7.95
CA THR A 27 -3.77 -23.95 6.58
C THR A 27 -4.55 -23.15 5.55
N TYR A 28 -5.81 -22.80 5.85
CA TYR A 28 -6.60 -21.90 5.00
C TYR A 28 -5.98 -20.50 4.91
N TYR A 29 -5.62 -19.90 6.04
CA TYR A 29 -4.97 -18.57 6.03
C TYR A 29 -3.62 -18.60 5.31
N ALA A 30 -2.81 -19.65 5.49
CA ALA A 30 -1.56 -19.81 4.76
C ALA A 30 -1.79 -19.90 3.25
N ALA A 31 -2.76 -20.71 2.80
CA ALA A 31 -3.12 -20.81 1.38
C ALA A 31 -3.63 -19.48 0.82
N LEU A 32 -4.44 -18.75 1.58
CA LEU A 32 -4.94 -17.43 1.20
C LEU A 32 -3.81 -16.42 0.96
N LEU A 33 -2.79 -16.42 1.83
CA LEU A 33 -1.63 -15.53 1.71
C LEU A 33 -0.73 -15.94 0.54
N VAL A 34 -0.40 -17.24 0.42
CA VAL A 34 0.48 -17.75 -0.65
C VAL A 34 -0.12 -17.51 -2.04
N THR A 35 -1.45 -17.63 -2.17
CA THR A 35 -2.14 -17.35 -3.44
C THR A 35 -2.35 -15.86 -3.70
N GLY A 36 -2.56 -15.05 -2.65
CA GLY A 36 -2.76 -13.60 -2.78
C GLY A 36 -1.49 -12.83 -3.13
N MET A 37 -0.36 -13.16 -2.49
CA MET A 37 0.92 -12.45 -2.68
C MET A 37 1.37 -12.28 -4.14
N PRO A 38 1.44 -13.34 -4.97
CA PRO A 38 1.90 -13.20 -6.36
C PRO A 38 0.94 -12.35 -7.20
N LEU A 39 -0.38 -12.49 -6.99
CA LEU A 39 -1.38 -11.68 -7.67
C LEU A 39 -1.21 -10.19 -7.32
N GLN A 40 -0.98 -9.89 -6.04
CA GLN A 40 -0.82 -8.52 -5.60
C GLN A 40 0.44 -7.85 -6.17
N ILE A 41 1.55 -8.59 -6.25
CA ILE A 41 2.78 -8.12 -6.90
C ILE A 41 2.54 -7.81 -8.38
N ILE A 42 1.82 -8.68 -9.10
CA ILE A 42 1.49 -8.47 -10.51
C ILE A 42 0.62 -7.21 -10.68
N TYR A 43 -0.40 -7.02 -9.84
CA TYR A 43 -1.24 -5.81 -9.90
C TYR A 43 -0.44 -4.54 -9.61
N SER A 44 0.47 -4.57 -8.62
CA SER A 44 1.37 -3.46 -8.34
C SER A 44 2.28 -3.14 -9.51
N PHE A 45 2.82 -4.15 -10.19
CA PHE A 45 3.63 -3.94 -11.40
C PHE A 45 2.81 -3.29 -12.51
N VAL A 46 1.64 -3.84 -12.84
CA VAL A 46 0.74 -3.31 -13.88
C VAL A 46 0.32 -1.86 -13.59
N TYR A 47 0.09 -1.50 -12.32
CA TYR A 47 -0.23 -0.12 -11.94
C TYR A 47 1.00 0.81 -11.98
N SER A 48 2.16 0.34 -11.53
CA SER A 48 3.38 1.16 -11.43
C SER A 48 3.91 1.62 -12.79
N VAL A 49 3.81 0.79 -13.83
CA VAL A 49 4.32 1.09 -15.18
C VAL A 49 3.70 2.38 -15.73
N PRO A 50 2.38 2.49 -15.94
CA PRO A 50 1.76 3.71 -16.45
C PRO A 50 1.93 4.89 -15.49
N SER A 51 1.84 4.67 -14.18
CA SER A 51 2.01 5.74 -13.18
C SER A 51 3.39 6.40 -13.27
N TYR A 52 4.44 5.61 -13.50
CA TYR A 52 5.81 6.10 -13.60
C TYR A 52 6.04 6.91 -14.89
N PHE A 53 5.54 6.41 -16.02
CA PHE A 53 5.70 7.09 -17.30
C PHE A 53 4.84 8.36 -17.40
N LEU A 54 3.60 8.34 -16.89
CA LEU A 54 2.71 9.51 -16.90
C LEU A 54 3.20 10.64 -15.99
N SER A 55 3.94 10.30 -14.92
CA SER A 55 4.50 11.30 -14.00
C SER A 55 5.83 11.89 -14.47
N GLY A 56 6.32 11.50 -15.65
CA GLY A 56 7.55 12.06 -16.24
C GLY A 56 8.80 11.81 -15.40
N GLN A 57 8.82 10.72 -14.62
CA GLN A 57 9.97 10.38 -13.77
C GLN A 57 11.16 9.89 -14.62
N PRO A 58 12.41 10.09 -14.17
CA PRO A 58 13.60 9.72 -14.93
C PRO A 58 13.63 8.21 -15.21
N ALA A 59 13.84 7.81 -16.46
CA ALA A 59 13.79 6.40 -16.90
C ALA A 59 15.04 5.58 -16.49
N GLU A 60 15.37 5.57 -15.20
CA GLU A 60 16.44 4.74 -14.64
C GLU A 60 15.87 3.43 -14.10
N PRO A 61 16.33 2.25 -14.58
CA PRO A 61 15.74 0.96 -14.20
C PRO A 61 15.89 0.67 -12.71
N TYR A 62 16.98 1.10 -12.08
CA TYR A 62 17.20 0.94 -10.65
C TYR A 62 16.15 1.68 -9.81
N ARG A 63 15.83 2.93 -10.16
CA ARG A 63 14.80 3.73 -9.47
C ARG A 63 13.40 3.18 -9.70
N PHE A 64 13.13 2.72 -10.92
CA PHE A 64 11.88 2.07 -11.25
C PHE A 64 11.65 0.81 -10.40
N VAL A 65 12.66 -0.06 -10.26
CA VAL A 65 12.55 -1.27 -9.41
C VAL A 65 12.28 -0.91 -7.94
N MET A 66 12.98 0.08 -7.38
CA MET A 66 12.71 0.53 -6.00
C MET A 66 11.28 1.06 -5.84
N PHE A 67 10.78 1.81 -6.82
CA PHE A 67 9.40 2.32 -6.83
C PHE A 67 8.37 1.18 -6.88
N VAL A 68 8.57 0.19 -7.75
CA VAL A 68 7.72 -0.99 -7.86
C VAL A 68 7.69 -1.77 -6.53
N ILE A 69 8.85 -2.00 -5.92
CA ILE A 69 8.96 -2.72 -4.64
C ILE A 69 8.23 -1.95 -3.53
N ALA A 70 8.38 -0.63 -3.45
CA ALA A 70 7.68 0.18 -2.47
C ALA A 70 6.16 0.06 -2.62
N LEU A 71 5.64 0.18 -3.85
CA LEU A 71 4.21 0.01 -4.14
C LEU A 71 3.70 -1.41 -3.87
N ALA A 72 4.49 -2.44 -4.18
CA ALA A 72 4.14 -3.83 -3.89
C ALA A 72 3.98 -4.07 -2.38
N ASN A 73 4.90 -3.54 -1.56
CA ASN A 73 4.80 -3.64 -0.10
C ASN A 73 3.54 -2.94 0.45
N VAL A 74 3.21 -1.75 -0.06
CA VAL A 74 1.98 -1.04 0.32
C VAL A 74 0.75 -1.86 -0.01
N ALA A 75 0.73 -2.44 -1.21
CA ALA A 75 -0.38 -3.23 -1.70
C ALA A 75 -0.59 -4.50 -0.86
N LEU A 76 0.49 -5.18 -0.46
CA LEU A 76 0.46 -6.34 0.43
C LEU A 76 -0.03 -5.98 1.84
N LEU A 77 0.44 -4.86 2.41
CA LEU A 77 0.01 -4.39 3.73
C LEU A 77 -1.47 -3.99 3.74
N ALA A 78 -1.93 -3.33 2.68
CA ALA A 78 -3.34 -2.97 2.51
C ALA A 78 -4.23 -4.22 2.40
N GLU A 79 -3.79 -5.26 1.68
CA GLU A 79 -4.50 -6.53 1.62
C GLU A 79 -4.57 -7.22 2.98
N ALA A 80 -3.45 -7.28 3.71
CA ALA A 80 -3.40 -7.87 5.05
C ALA A 80 -4.37 -7.17 6.02
N MET A 81 -4.36 -5.84 6.06
CA MET A 81 -5.30 -5.07 6.89
C MET A 81 -6.74 -5.23 6.44
N GLY A 82 -7.00 -5.28 5.14
CA GLY A 82 -8.32 -5.56 4.58
C GLY A 82 -8.85 -6.93 5.01
N ASN A 83 -8.00 -7.95 5.01
CA ASN A 83 -8.34 -9.29 5.48
C ASN A 83 -8.66 -9.29 6.99
N VAL A 84 -7.89 -8.59 7.82
CA VAL A 84 -8.18 -8.45 9.26
C VAL A 84 -9.55 -7.80 9.49
N ILE A 85 -9.83 -6.68 8.83
CA ILE A 85 -11.13 -6.00 8.95
C ILE A 85 -12.27 -6.91 8.46
N GLY A 86 -12.07 -7.63 7.36
CA GLY A 86 -13.03 -8.58 6.81
C GLY A 86 -13.31 -9.79 7.72
N THR A 87 -12.37 -10.17 8.59
CA THR A 87 -12.62 -11.23 9.59
C THR A 87 -13.42 -10.75 10.80
N CYS A 88 -13.22 -9.50 11.22
CA CYS A 88 -13.77 -8.98 12.47
C CYS A 88 -15.18 -8.39 12.32
N PHE A 89 -15.52 -7.86 11.14
CA PHE A 89 -16.72 -7.06 10.93
C PHE A 89 -17.62 -7.61 9.82
N ASN A 90 -18.91 -7.27 9.89
CA ASN A 90 -19.85 -7.50 8.79
C ASN A 90 -19.40 -6.75 7.51
N PRO A 91 -19.74 -7.25 6.30
CA PRO A 91 -19.23 -6.69 5.05
C PRO A 91 -19.56 -5.21 4.87
N VAL A 92 -20.75 -4.77 5.29
CA VAL A 92 -21.15 -3.36 5.22
C VAL A 92 -20.27 -2.52 6.15
N ASN A 93 -20.24 -2.83 7.46
CA ASN A 93 -19.46 -2.05 8.43
C ASN A 93 -17.95 -2.12 8.17
N GLY A 94 -17.44 -3.26 7.70
CA GLY A 94 -16.04 -3.45 7.37
C GLY A 94 -15.58 -2.52 6.23
N THR A 95 -16.41 -2.33 5.19
CA THR A 95 -16.06 -1.41 4.09
C THR A 95 -15.98 0.04 4.55
N PHE A 96 -16.91 0.48 5.41
CA PHE A 96 -16.87 1.82 6.02
C PHE A 96 -15.65 2.01 6.92
N LEU A 97 -15.36 1.04 7.79
CA LEU A 97 -14.17 1.10 8.66
C LEU A 97 -12.88 1.10 7.86
N GLY A 98 -12.81 0.31 6.78
CA GLY A 98 -11.67 0.32 5.86
C GLY A 98 -11.43 1.70 5.26
N ALA A 99 -12.49 2.35 4.76
CA ALA A 99 -12.40 3.72 4.23
C ALA A 99 -11.91 4.73 5.29
N ILE A 100 -12.54 4.75 6.47
CA ILE A 100 -12.15 5.65 7.57
C ILE A 100 -10.69 5.44 7.97
N TRP A 101 -10.27 4.17 8.09
CA TRP A 101 -8.90 3.80 8.41
C TRP A 101 -7.92 4.31 7.35
N THR A 102 -8.21 4.08 6.06
CA THR A 102 -7.34 4.57 4.98
C THR A 102 -7.23 6.08 4.96
N CYS A 103 -8.34 6.80 5.14
CA CYS A 103 -8.33 8.27 5.24
C CYS A 103 -7.47 8.74 6.42
N ALA A 104 -7.60 8.12 7.59
CA ALA A 104 -6.76 8.45 8.74
C ALA A 104 -5.28 8.22 8.44
N MET A 105 -4.92 7.07 7.86
CA MET A 105 -3.53 6.73 7.54
C MET A 105 -2.90 7.72 6.55
N ILE A 106 -3.67 8.22 5.58
CA ILE A 106 -3.23 9.22 4.58
C ILE A 106 -2.93 10.57 5.25
N VAL A 107 -3.78 11.03 6.18
CA VAL A 107 -3.56 12.29 6.91
C VAL A 107 -2.23 12.26 7.68
N TYR A 108 -1.88 11.12 8.26
CA TYR A 108 -0.62 10.93 8.98
C TYR A 108 0.56 10.50 8.10
N ALA A 109 0.42 10.45 6.77
CA ALA A 109 1.48 9.98 5.87
C ALA A 109 2.66 10.97 5.72
N GLY A 110 2.51 12.23 6.16
CA GLY A 110 3.56 13.25 6.13
C GLY A 110 3.51 14.19 4.93
N TYR A 111 2.66 13.91 3.93
CA TYR A 111 2.41 14.80 2.78
C TYR A 111 1.42 15.93 3.13
N LEU A 112 0.27 15.59 3.74
CA LEU A 112 -0.76 16.58 4.09
C LEU A 112 -0.39 17.41 5.32
N VAL A 113 0.23 16.78 6.32
CA VAL A 113 0.76 17.44 7.51
C VAL A 113 2.24 17.15 7.59
N LEU A 114 3.07 18.18 7.45
CA LEU A 114 4.52 18.03 7.57
C LEU A 114 4.90 17.57 8.99
N LEU A 115 5.83 16.63 9.05
CA LEU A 115 6.35 16.07 10.31
C LEU A 115 6.92 17.15 11.26
N ALA A 116 7.42 18.26 10.71
CA ALA A 116 7.98 19.37 11.46
C ALA A 116 6.93 20.15 12.27
N HIS A 117 5.69 20.23 11.78
CA HIS A 117 4.60 20.98 12.42
C HIS A 117 3.70 20.12 13.32
N MET A 118 4.03 18.83 13.48
CA MET A 118 3.22 17.88 14.24
C MET A 118 3.57 17.92 15.73
N ASN A 119 2.54 17.98 16.58
CA ASN A 119 2.70 17.81 18.03
C ASN A 119 3.20 16.38 18.36
N THR A 120 3.89 16.20 19.48
CA THR A 120 4.56 14.95 19.89
C THR A 120 3.62 13.75 19.91
N VAL A 121 2.37 13.94 20.36
CA VAL A 121 1.34 12.88 20.38
C VAL A 121 0.96 12.44 18.97
N MET A 122 0.71 13.40 18.06
CA MET A 122 0.37 13.10 16.67
C MET A 122 1.54 12.46 15.92
N ARG A 123 2.78 12.84 16.26
CA ARG A 123 3.99 12.19 15.74
C ARG A 123 4.08 10.73 16.19
N ALA A 124 3.74 10.41 17.43
CA ALA A 124 3.67 9.01 17.87
C ALA A 124 2.63 8.20 17.07
N VAL A 125 1.47 8.79 16.78
CA VAL A 125 0.43 8.15 15.95
C VAL A 125 0.91 7.94 14.51
N SER A 126 1.65 8.88 13.93
CA SER A 126 2.15 8.74 12.56
C SER A 126 3.17 7.60 12.42
N HIS A 127 3.92 7.26 13.48
CA HIS A 127 4.80 6.08 13.48
C HIS A 127 4.05 4.75 13.37
N ALA A 128 2.76 4.70 13.69
CA ALA A 128 1.92 3.53 13.49
C ALA A 128 1.38 3.41 12.05
N SER A 129 1.39 4.50 11.27
CA SER A 129 0.89 4.50 9.90
C SER A 129 1.91 3.91 8.92
N PHE A 130 1.56 2.81 8.27
CA PHE A 130 2.39 2.23 7.22
C PHE A 130 2.50 3.15 5.98
N LEU A 131 1.49 3.99 5.72
CA LEU A 131 1.52 4.95 4.61
C LEU A 131 2.59 6.04 4.78
N ARG A 132 2.97 6.35 6.03
CA ARG A 132 4.10 7.25 6.31
C ARG A 132 5.41 6.70 5.75
N TYR A 133 5.74 5.46 6.12
CA TYR A 133 6.95 4.79 5.64
C TYR A 133 6.90 4.54 4.13
N ALA A 134 5.71 4.26 3.60
CA ALA A 134 5.51 4.11 2.16
C ALA A 134 5.85 5.39 1.40
N PHE A 135 5.34 6.53 1.86
CA PHE A 135 5.62 7.82 1.24
C PHE A 135 7.11 8.16 1.33
N GLU A 136 7.72 7.96 2.49
CA GLU A 136 9.16 8.14 2.68
C GLU A 136 9.98 7.24 1.73
N ALA A 137 9.61 5.97 1.58
CA ALA A 137 10.25 5.04 0.65
C ALA A 137 10.10 5.46 -0.81
N LEU A 138 8.94 5.99 -1.22
CA LEU A 138 8.72 6.49 -2.58
C LEU A 138 9.57 7.73 -2.88
N VAL A 139 9.62 8.68 -1.93
CA VAL A 139 10.45 9.89 -2.06
C VAL A 139 11.92 9.50 -2.14
N LEU A 140 12.38 8.57 -1.30
CA LEU A 140 13.76 8.07 -1.35
C LEU A 140 14.02 7.32 -2.67
N ALA A 141 13.12 6.47 -3.14
CA ALA A 141 13.30 5.74 -4.40
C ALA A 141 13.48 6.68 -5.62
N ILE A 142 12.78 7.83 -5.62
CA ILE A 142 12.81 8.79 -6.72
C ILE A 142 13.97 9.79 -6.58
N TYR A 143 14.18 10.35 -5.39
CA TYR A 143 15.04 11.51 -5.18
C TYR A 143 16.39 11.19 -4.53
N SER A 144 16.58 10.02 -3.92
CA SER A 144 17.86 9.66 -3.29
C SER A 144 18.95 9.24 -4.30
N ASN A 145 20.12 8.85 -3.78
CA ASN A 145 21.29 8.38 -4.53
C ASN A 145 21.90 9.39 -5.51
N GLY A 146 22.14 10.63 -5.03
CA GLY A 146 22.95 11.61 -5.77
C GLY A 146 22.42 11.90 -7.17
N ARG A 147 21.08 12.07 -7.27
CA ARG A 147 20.40 12.38 -8.53
C ARG A 147 21.08 13.56 -9.23
N GLN A 148 21.44 13.36 -10.51
CA GLN A 148 21.90 14.47 -11.34
C GLN A 148 20.73 15.43 -11.61
N PRO A 149 21.00 16.75 -11.65
CA PRO A 149 19.98 17.73 -11.98
C PRO A 149 19.33 17.37 -13.33
N LEU A 150 18.02 17.56 -13.42
CA LEU A 150 17.30 17.37 -14.68
C LEU A 150 17.91 18.31 -15.74
N ASN A 151 18.07 17.83 -16.97
CA ASN A 151 18.40 18.71 -18.09
C ASN A 151 17.26 19.70 -18.27
N CYS A 152 17.51 20.98 -17.98
CA CYS A 152 16.57 22.04 -18.24
C CYS A 152 16.46 22.22 -19.77
N PRO A 153 15.24 22.20 -20.35
CA PRO A 153 15.06 22.55 -21.76
C PRO A 153 15.53 23.99 -21.99
N GLU A 154 16.16 24.27 -23.14
CA GLU A 154 16.61 25.62 -23.49
C GLU A 154 15.42 26.59 -23.71
N ASP A 155 14.22 26.06 -23.90
CA ASP A 155 12.99 26.81 -24.18
C ASP A 155 12.31 27.40 -22.93
N VAL A 156 12.77 27.07 -21.71
CA VAL A 156 12.20 27.59 -20.46
C VAL A 156 13.09 28.64 -19.82
N THR A 157 12.53 29.85 -19.65
CA THR A 157 13.20 31.01 -19.06
C THR A 157 13.58 30.85 -17.59
N TYR A 158 13.06 29.82 -16.92
CA TYR A 158 13.34 29.57 -15.52
C TYR A 158 13.39 28.08 -15.20
N CYS A 159 14.52 27.66 -14.62
CA CYS A 159 14.72 26.31 -14.09
C CYS A 159 15.41 26.45 -12.73
N HIS A 160 14.76 25.97 -11.67
CA HIS A 160 15.40 25.81 -10.37
C HIS A 160 16.35 24.62 -10.45
N LEU A 161 17.67 24.89 -10.47
CA LEU A 161 18.73 23.90 -10.29
C LEU A 161 18.77 23.40 -8.86
#